data_AF-A0A543FNI8-F1
#
_entry.id   AF-A0A543FNI8-F1
#
_cell.length_a   1.000
_cell.length_b   1.000
_cell.length_c   1.000
_cell.angle_alpha   90.00
_cell.angle_beta   90.00
_cell.angle_gamma   90.00
#
_symmetry.space_group_name_H-M   'P 1'
#
loop_
_entity.id
_entity.type
_entity.pdbx_description
1 polymer ?
#
loop_
_entity_poly.entity_id
_entity_poly.type
_entity_poly.pdbx_seq_one_letter_code
_entity_poly.pdbx_strand_id
1 'polypeptide(L)' 'MLFLIAFVGAAIIALVLWKAMNSGAVELPQPPRRGPVTGPGRAPRVSGPDDDPEFLRQLDEKVRRRDEPPGA' A
#
# COMPACT_ATOMS: atom_id res chain seq x y z
N MET A 1 18.99 10.38 39.78
CA MET A 1 17.65 9.78 39.56
C MET A 1 16.90 10.46 38.41
N LEU A 2 16.75 11.79 38.40
CA LEU A 2 16.08 12.52 37.30
C LEU A 2 16.74 12.29 35.93
N PHE A 3 18.07 12.27 35.87
CA PHE A 3 18.79 11.96 34.63
C PHE A 3 18.50 10.57 34.08
N LEU A 4 18.29 9.57 34.95
CA LEU A 4 17.93 8.22 34.53
C LEU A 4 16.54 8.20 33.90
N ILE A 5 15.58 8.91 34.53
CA ILE A 5 14.21 9.04 34.02
C ILE A 5 14.20 9.77 32.68
N ALA A 6 14.93 10.87 32.57
CA ALA A 6 15.06 11.63 31.33
C ALA A 6 15.71 10.80 30.22
N PHE A 7 16.73 10.00 30.54
CA PHE A 7 17.39 9.11 29.60
C PHE A 7 16.46 8.02 29.08
N VAL A 8 15.68 7.38 29.97
CA VAL A 8 14.68 6.38 29.58
C VAL A 8 13.59 7.02 28.71
N GLY A 9 13.11 8.21 29.07
CA GLY A 9 12.14 8.96 28.26
C GLY A 9 12.66 9.28 26.86
N ALA A 10 13.90 9.79 26.77
CA ALA A 10 14.56 10.07 25.51
C ALA A 10 14.74 8.81 24.66
N ALA A 11 15.11 7.67 25.27
CA ALA A 11 15.25 6.39 24.58
C ALA A 11 13.92 5.89 23.98
N ILE A 12 12.81 6.03 24.72
CA ILE A 12 11.48 5.68 24.23
C ILE A 12 11.09 6.56 23.04
N ILE A 13 11.25 7.89 23.17
CA ILE A 13 10.95 8.84 22.09
C ILE A 13 11.79 8.53 20.84
N ALA A 14 13.10 8.29 21.01
CA ALA A 14 13.98 7.93 19.91
C ALA A 14 13.57 6.61 19.24
N LEU A 15 13.17 5.59 20.03
CA LEU A 15 12.68 4.33 19.50
C LEU A 15 11.36 4.50 18.73
N VAL A 16 10.44 5.32 19.23
CA VAL A 16 9.16 5.63 18.57
C VAL A 16 9.38 6.39 17.27
N LEU A 17 10.27 7.39 17.26
CA LEU A 17 10.59 8.15 16.05
C LEU A 17 11.30 7.26 15.02
N TRP A 18 12.27 6.45 15.47
CA TRP A 18 12.94 5.49 14.60
C TRP A 18 11.93 4.49 14.02
N LYS A 19 11.04 3.96 14.87
CA LYS A 19 9.96 3.08 14.44
C LYS A 19 9.08 3.81 13.44
N ALA A 20 8.61 5.02 13.69
CA ALA A 20 7.74 5.77 12.78
C ALA A 20 8.41 6.08 11.42
N MET A 21 9.68 6.48 11.42
CA MET A 21 10.46 6.72 10.20
C MET A 21 10.68 5.42 9.42
N ASN A 22 10.99 4.32 10.10
CA ASN A 22 11.12 3.00 9.50
C ASN A 22 9.75 2.35 9.19
N SER A 23 8.68 2.90 9.75
CA SER A 23 7.28 2.56 9.53
C SER A 23 6.59 3.65 8.71
N GLY A 24 7.28 4.26 7.74
CA GLY A 24 6.60 4.84 6.57
C GLY A 24 5.69 3.83 5.83
N ALA A 25 5.60 2.59 6.32
CA ALA A 25 4.60 1.57 6.04
C ALA A 25 3.71 1.26 7.27
N VAL A 26 3.35 2.23 8.11
CA VAL A 26 2.12 2.12 8.90
C VAL A 26 1.02 1.96 7.87
N GLU A 27 0.47 0.76 7.88
CA GLU A 27 -0.61 0.31 7.04
C GLU A 27 -1.76 1.34 7.09
N LEU A 28 -1.89 2.19 6.05
CA LEU A 28 -3.16 2.10 5.31
C LEU A 28 -3.34 0.61 5.04
N PRO A 29 -4.51 -0.03 5.21
CA PRO A 29 -4.70 -1.46 4.98
C PRO A 29 -4.03 -1.83 3.65
N GLN A 30 -2.78 -2.29 3.76
CA GLN A 30 -1.90 -2.36 2.62
C GLN A 30 -2.16 -3.78 2.16
N PRO A 31 -2.74 -3.97 0.96
CA PRO A 31 -2.92 -5.31 0.47
C PRO A 31 -1.55 -6.00 0.54
N PRO A 32 -1.48 -7.25 1.05
CA PRO A 32 -0.23 -7.89 1.36
C PRO A 32 0.68 -7.79 0.15
N ARG A 33 1.84 -7.13 0.35
CA ARG A 33 2.84 -6.89 -0.68
C ARG A 33 3.05 -8.20 -1.44
N ARG A 34 2.68 -8.18 -2.72
CA ARG A 34 2.87 -9.30 -3.65
C ARG A 34 4.37 -9.53 -3.79
N GLY A 35 4.93 -10.41 -2.96
CA GLY A 35 6.05 -11.22 -3.43
C GLY A 35 5.59 -12.02 -4.66
N PRO A 36 6.48 -12.34 -5.61
CA PRO A 36 6.11 -13.16 -6.75
C PRO A 36 5.80 -14.57 -6.26
N VAL A 37 4.51 -14.85 -6.01
CA VAL A 37 4.03 -16.19 -5.65
C VAL A 37 3.86 -16.97 -6.95
N THR A 38 4.92 -17.67 -7.34
CA THR A 38 4.87 -18.84 -8.22
C THR A 38 4.17 -19.97 -7.46
N GLY A 39 2.86 -20.13 -7.67
CA GLY A 39 2.10 -21.24 -7.08
C GLY A 39 0.71 -21.40 -7.68
N PRO A 40 0.32 -22.60 -8.16
CA PRO A 40 -1.01 -22.86 -8.69
C PRO A 40 -1.95 -23.14 -7.52
N GLY A 41 -2.62 -22.12 -7.00
CA GLY A 41 -3.55 -22.31 -5.87
C GLY A 41 -4.07 -21.03 -5.26
N ARG A 42 -4.33 -20.00 -6.07
CA ARG A 42 -4.78 -18.72 -5.53
C ARG A 42 -6.26 -18.81 -5.13
N ALA A 43 -6.50 -18.78 -3.82
CA ALA A 43 -7.83 -18.53 -3.28
C ALA A 43 -8.44 -17.29 -3.95
N PRO A 44 -9.76 -17.28 -4.27
CA PRO A 44 -10.41 -16.14 -4.88
C PRO A 44 -10.13 -14.92 -4.01
N ARG A 45 -9.42 -13.93 -4.56
CA ARG A 45 -9.33 -12.64 -3.88
C ARG A 45 -10.77 -12.15 -3.81
N VAL A 46 -11.19 -11.70 -2.64
CA VAL A 46 -12.39 -10.90 -2.51
C VAL A 46 -12.08 -9.58 -3.19
N SER A 47 -12.21 -9.53 -4.52
CA SER A 47 -12.25 -8.29 -5.28
C SER A 47 -13.56 -7.62 -4.90
N GLY A 48 -13.50 -6.37 -4.46
CA GLY A 48 -14.71 -5.56 -4.41
C GLY A 48 -15.34 -5.47 -5.81
N PRO A 49 -16.63 -5.11 -5.91
CA PRO A 49 -17.29 -4.91 -7.21
C PRO A 49 -16.50 -4.01 -8.16
N ASP A 50 -15.76 -3.04 -7.62
CA ASP A 50 -14.93 -2.08 -8.39
C ASP A 50 -13.52 -2.62 -8.75
N ASP A 51 -13.08 -3.71 -8.11
CA ASP A 51 -11.76 -4.35 -8.32
C ASP A 51 -11.85 -5.56 -9.25
N ASP A 52 -12.95 -5.70 -9.99
CA ASP A 52 -13.05 -6.71 -11.02
C ASP A 52 -12.18 -6.32 -12.23
N PRO A 53 -11.60 -7.30 -12.95
CA PRO A 53 -10.71 -7.01 -14.07
C PRO A 53 -11.45 -6.36 -15.25
N GLU A 54 -12.77 -6.49 -15.32
CA GLU A 54 -13.57 -5.99 -16.44
C GLU A 54 -13.87 -4.49 -16.33
N PHE A 55 -14.17 -3.98 -15.15
CA PHE A 55 -14.35 -2.56 -14.87
C PHE A 55 -13.08 -1.77 -15.14
N LEU A 56 -11.94 -2.30 -14.68
CA LEU A 56 -10.63 -1.71 -14.95
C LEU A 56 -10.31 -1.66 -16.45
N ARG A 57 -10.65 -2.72 -17.19
CA ARG A 57 -10.52 -2.74 -18.67
C ARG A 57 -11.40 -1.69 -19.34
N GLN A 58 -12.64 -1.53 -18.88
CA GLN A 58 -13.55 -0.53 -19.42
C GLN A 58 -13.10 0.91 -19.12
N LEU A 59 -12.48 1.15 -17.96
CA LEU A 59 -11.88 2.45 -17.64
C LEU A 59 -10.66 2.73 -18.51
N ASP A 60 -9.76 1.77 -18.66
CA ASP A 60 -8.57 1.88 -19.51
C ASP A 60 -8.96 2.17 -20.97
N GLU A 61 -9.97 1.49 -21.50
CA GLU A 61 -10.48 1.76 -22.85
C GLU A 61 -11.09 3.17 -22.97
N LYS A 62 -11.85 3.64 -21.97
CA LYS A 62 -12.43 4.99 -21.96
C LYS A 62 -11.37 6.09 -21.88
N VAL A 63 -10.34 5.89 -21.05
CA VAL A 63 -9.20 6.81 -20.93
C VAL A 63 -8.44 6.86 -22.24
N ARG A 64 -8.07 5.69 -22.79
CA ARG A 64 -7.38 5.59 -24.06
C ARG A 64 -8.15 6.23 -25.22
N ARG A 65 -9.46 6.01 -25.32
CA ARG A 65 -10.30 6.65 -26.34
C ARG A 65 -10.46 8.16 -26.17
N ARG A 66 -10.31 8.68 -24.95
CA ARG A 66 -10.35 10.11 -24.67
C ARG A 66 -9.02 10.79 -25.02
N ASP A 67 -7.92 10.08 -24.82
CA ASP A 67 -6.58 10.54 -25.16
C ASP A 67 -6.25 10.35 -26.65
N GLU A 68 -7.03 9.56 -27.39
CA GLU A 68 -6.95 9.43 -28.84
C GLU A 68 -7.60 10.68 -29.50
N PRO A 69 -6.80 11.59 -30.10
CA PRO A 69 -7.37 12.71 -30.85
C PRO A 69 -8.14 12.17 -32.06
N PRO A 70 -9.25 12.80 -32.48
CA PRO A 70 -10.02 12.35 -33.63
C PRO A 70 -9.19 12.57 -34.91
N GLY A 71 -8.52 11.52 -35.39
CA GLY A 71 -7.85 11.47 -36.68
C GLY A 71 -6.35 11.21 -36.60
N ALA A 72 -5.99 9.93 -36.71
CA ALA A 72 -4.74 9.47 -37.32
C ALA A 72 -5.09 8.45 -38.41
#